data_AF-A0A6J7KVG5-F1
#
_entry.id   AF-A0A6J7KVG5-F1
#
_cell.length_a   1.000
_cell.length_b   1.000
_cell.length_c   1.000
_cell.angle_alpha   90.00
_cell.angle_beta   90.00
_cell.angle_gamma   90.00
#
_symmetry.space_group_name_H-M   'P 1'
#
loop_
_entity.id
_entity.type
_entity.pdbx_description
1 polymer ?
#
loop_
_entity_poly.entity_id
_entity_poly.type
_entity_poly.pdbx_seq_one_letter_code
_entity_poly.pdbx_strand_id
1 'polypeptide(L)'
;MGARLARSAEWNALVREWTTKHTTAEIVERAAALRIPVAPVSDGRSVIELEHARERGVFIADPLGEFVMPHRPFTLDGEPTPRPLPAPALGADSDLPHPVRRTRPIPAGGPQLPLAGLTVVDLTAWWAGPSAAATFAALGADVIHVESTRRMDAMRTAGGLFYGRDQWWEYSAFFLSANTNKRGITLDLDRPEGRAMVLELIERADIVIENFTPRVLENFNLTWDVIHAANPQAIMVRMPAFGLSGPWRDRPGFAQTMEQITGLAWMTGHIDDQPRIQRGPCDPNGGLHAVFATLVALERRDHSGVGSFIEAPMFDAALAIAAEPVLEWSANGVMVERMGNRGPTAAPQNLYAGPITEQWVAIACETDDHWRSLCEVMGLDDEKSDPALATVDGRRQHQDRLDAAIGDYVATHDAEELVSRLRSAGVPAALSADHRRASFHEQMIFRNFFETIDHPVVGAHPTPTMPFRYSGVSRWLREPAPTIGQHNREILGDLLGHSDEELAVLESAGIIGTRPQGV
;
A
#
# COMPACT_ATOMS: atom_id res chain seq x y z
N MET A 1 -22.29 -14.56 -5.52
CA MET A 1 -21.14 -14.31 -6.43
C MET A 1 -21.04 -15.30 -7.60
N GLY A 2 -21.25 -16.61 -7.40
CA GLY A 2 -20.96 -17.67 -8.39
C GLY A 2 -21.56 -17.49 -9.79
N ALA A 3 -22.83 -17.11 -9.92
CA ALA A 3 -23.47 -16.92 -11.23
C ALA A 3 -22.88 -15.74 -12.03
N ARG A 4 -22.43 -14.66 -11.36
CA ARG A 4 -21.79 -13.52 -12.03
C ARG A 4 -20.40 -13.87 -12.54
N LEU A 5 -19.62 -14.63 -11.74
CA LEU A 5 -18.30 -15.10 -12.14
C LEU A 5 -18.39 -16.08 -13.32
N ALA A 6 -19.35 -17.00 -13.30
CA ALA A 6 -19.60 -17.94 -14.39
C ALA A 6 -19.94 -17.25 -15.73
N ARG A 7 -20.55 -16.06 -15.67
CA ARG A 7 -20.90 -15.24 -16.85
C ARG A 7 -19.97 -14.05 -17.04
N SER A 8 -18.78 -14.06 -16.45
CA SER A 8 -17.83 -12.95 -16.51
C SER A 8 -17.42 -12.58 -17.94
N ALA A 9 -17.25 -13.57 -18.83
CA ALA A 9 -16.95 -13.33 -20.23
C ALA A 9 -18.06 -12.57 -20.96
N GLU A 10 -19.32 -12.97 -20.76
CA GLU A 10 -20.49 -12.30 -21.32
C GLU A 10 -20.62 -10.87 -20.77
N TRP A 11 -20.50 -10.71 -19.45
CA TRP A 11 -20.52 -9.41 -18.81
C TRP A 11 -19.43 -8.48 -19.35
N ASN A 12 -18.19 -8.98 -19.47
CA ASN A 12 -17.08 -8.20 -19.98
C ASN A 12 -17.27 -7.81 -21.46
N ALA A 13 -17.90 -8.67 -22.27
CA ALA A 13 -18.23 -8.35 -23.66
C ALA A 13 -19.23 -7.19 -23.75
N LEU A 14 -20.31 -7.23 -22.94
CA LEU A 14 -21.30 -6.16 -22.86
C LEU A 14 -20.68 -4.83 -22.39
N VAL A 15 -19.83 -4.88 -21.36
CA VAL A 15 -19.11 -3.70 -20.87
C VAL A 15 -18.20 -3.15 -21.95
N ARG A 16 -17.40 -3.99 -22.63
CA ARG A 16 -16.52 -3.55 -23.72
C ARG A 16 -17.30 -2.88 -24.84
N GLU A 17 -18.35 -3.52 -25.33
CA GLU A 17 -19.20 -2.96 -26.39
C GLU A 17 -19.75 -1.58 -26.00
N TRP A 18 -20.24 -1.44 -24.76
CA TRP A 18 -20.73 -0.17 -24.26
C TRP A 18 -19.63 0.89 -24.14
N THR A 19 -18.47 0.54 -23.56
CA THR A 19 -17.36 1.48 -23.35
C THR A 19 -16.78 2.02 -24.66
N THR A 20 -16.82 1.26 -25.77
CA THR A 20 -16.37 1.75 -27.09
C THR A 20 -17.27 2.82 -27.71
N LYS A 21 -18.49 3.01 -27.18
CA LYS A 21 -19.47 3.98 -27.67
C LYS A 21 -19.49 5.29 -26.86
N HIS A 22 -18.65 5.41 -25.85
CA HIS A 22 -18.61 6.54 -24.92
C HIS A 22 -17.17 7.01 -24.70
N THR A 23 -16.99 8.30 -24.44
CA THR A 23 -15.68 8.82 -24.05
C THR A 23 -15.36 8.45 -22.60
N THR A 24 -14.08 8.38 -22.25
CA THR A 24 -13.63 8.14 -20.87
C THR A 24 -14.26 9.14 -19.89
N ALA A 25 -14.35 10.41 -20.28
CA ALA A 25 -14.93 11.47 -19.45
C ALA A 25 -16.41 11.21 -19.14
N GLU A 26 -17.23 10.88 -20.16
CA GLU A 26 -18.65 10.56 -19.98
C GLU A 26 -18.85 9.34 -19.06
N ILE A 27 -18.02 8.31 -19.20
CA ILE A 27 -18.09 7.10 -18.38
C ILE A 27 -17.77 7.44 -16.92
N VAL A 28 -16.67 8.16 -16.69
CA VAL A 28 -16.22 8.56 -15.35
C VAL A 28 -17.27 9.43 -14.67
N GLU A 29 -17.84 10.40 -15.38
CA GLU A 29 -18.89 11.28 -14.84
C GLU A 29 -20.14 10.50 -14.42
N ARG A 30 -20.64 9.61 -15.29
CA ARG A 30 -21.82 8.77 -15.00
C ARG A 30 -21.59 7.84 -13.81
N ALA A 31 -20.43 7.19 -13.75
CA ALA A 31 -20.09 6.28 -12.66
C ALA A 31 -19.86 7.04 -11.34
N ALA A 32 -19.24 8.21 -11.38
CA ALA A 32 -19.07 9.07 -10.22
C ALA A 32 -20.41 9.55 -9.64
N ALA A 33 -21.40 9.88 -10.49
CA ALA A 33 -22.75 10.25 -10.05
C ALA A 33 -23.46 9.10 -9.29
N LEU A 34 -23.11 7.85 -9.60
CA LEU A 34 -23.59 6.64 -8.93
C LEU A 34 -22.69 6.19 -7.76
N ARG A 35 -21.64 6.96 -7.43
CA ARG A 35 -20.62 6.62 -6.41
C ARG A 35 -19.94 5.29 -6.66
N ILE A 36 -19.77 4.92 -7.93
CA ILE A 36 -18.98 3.76 -8.33
C ILE A 36 -17.52 4.21 -8.38
N PRO A 37 -16.59 3.56 -7.66
CA PRO A 37 -15.17 3.86 -7.74
C PRO A 37 -14.70 3.71 -9.20
N VAL A 38 -14.21 4.80 -9.77
CA VAL A 38 -13.81 4.88 -11.18
C VAL A 38 -12.78 5.98 -11.35
N ALA A 39 -11.86 5.77 -12.29
CA ALA A 39 -10.90 6.77 -12.72
C ALA A 39 -10.53 6.55 -14.19
N PRO A 40 -10.08 7.60 -14.91
CA PRO A 40 -9.38 7.40 -16.16
C PRO A 40 -8.09 6.59 -15.91
N VAL A 41 -7.62 5.89 -16.94
CA VAL A 41 -6.22 5.45 -16.98
C VAL A 41 -5.41 6.63 -17.49
N SER A 42 -4.52 7.14 -16.67
CA SER A 42 -3.66 8.27 -17.04
C SER A 42 -2.26 7.78 -17.40
N ASP A 43 -1.54 8.64 -18.09
CA ASP A 43 -0.12 8.55 -18.43
C ASP A 43 0.61 9.76 -17.82
N GLY A 44 1.93 9.89 -18.08
CA GLY A 44 2.75 10.97 -17.55
C GLY A 44 2.24 12.38 -17.88
N ARG A 45 1.56 12.55 -19.02
CA ARG A 45 0.98 13.82 -19.45
C ARG A 45 -0.37 14.08 -18.81
N SER A 46 -1.30 13.17 -19.03
CA SER A 46 -2.71 13.34 -18.69
C SER A 46 -2.92 13.44 -17.19
N VAL A 47 -2.07 12.81 -16.36
CA VAL A 47 -2.14 12.93 -14.90
C VAL A 47 -1.86 14.36 -14.41
N ILE A 48 -0.92 15.08 -15.05
CA ILE A 48 -0.59 16.49 -14.75
C ILE A 48 -1.71 17.41 -15.25
N GLU A 49 -2.41 17.01 -16.31
CA GLU A 49 -3.51 17.76 -16.91
C GLU A 49 -4.84 17.57 -16.16
N LEU A 50 -4.95 16.60 -15.25
CA LEU A 50 -6.15 16.36 -14.45
C LEU A 50 -6.55 17.60 -13.65
N GLU A 51 -7.79 18.02 -13.82
CA GLU A 51 -8.41 19.13 -13.07
C GLU A 51 -8.20 18.98 -11.56
N HIS A 52 -8.46 17.78 -11.03
CA HIS A 52 -8.29 17.49 -9.61
C HIS A 52 -6.84 17.68 -9.13
N ALA A 53 -5.86 17.19 -9.90
CA ALA A 53 -4.45 17.32 -9.56
C ALA A 53 -3.98 18.78 -9.58
N ARG A 54 -4.50 19.58 -10.53
CA ARG A 54 -4.22 21.02 -10.65
C ARG A 54 -4.85 21.81 -9.50
N GLU A 55 -6.12 21.58 -9.19
CA GLU A 55 -6.82 22.28 -8.11
C GLU A 55 -6.20 22.02 -6.74
N ARG A 56 -5.71 20.80 -6.51
CA ARG A 56 -5.03 20.44 -5.25
C ARG A 56 -3.55 20.80 -5.22
N GLY A 57 -2.96 21.29 -6.32
CA GLY A 57 -1.53 21.61 -6.38
C GLY A 57 -0.64 20.39 -6.15
N VAL A 58 -1.07 19.23 -6.66
CA VAL A 58 -0.41 17.92 -6.43
C VAL A 58 0.97 17.85 -7.10
N PHE A 59 1.20 18.67 -8.12
CA PHE A 59 2.49 18.81 -8.79
C PHE A 59 3.09 20.18 -8.51
N ILE A 60 4.40 20.21 -8.26
CA ILE A 60 5.19 21.43 -8.15
C ILE A 60 6.29 21.45 -9.19
N ALA A 61 6.72 22.65 -9.55
CA ALA A 61 7.96 22.83 -10.29
C ALA A 61 9.14 22.31 -9.44
N ASP A 62 10.09 21.68 -10.10
CA ASP A 62 11.38 21.39 -9.49
C ASP A 62 12.09 22.71 -9.09
N PRO A 63 13.17 22.65 -8.27
CA PRO A 63 13.88 23.83 -7.80
C PRO A 63 14.41 24.77 -8.91
N LEU A 64 14.68 24.24 -10.11
CA LEU A 64 15.18 24.99 -11.27
C LEU A 64 14.07 25.42 -12.24
N GLY A 65 12.87 24.84 -12.13
CA GLY A 65 11.72 25.15 -12.99
C GLY A 65 11.78 24.52 -14.37
N GLU A 66 12.55 23.45 -14.53
CA GLU A 66 12.75 22.69 -15.76
C GLU A 66 11.69 21.61 -15.96
N PHE A 67 11.16 21.04 -14.88
CA PHE A 67 10.13 19.99 -14.93
C PHE A 67 9.17 20.07 -13.74
N VAL A 68 8.15 19.21 -13.73
CA VAL A 68 7.23 19.08 -12.59
C VAL A 68 7.40 17.75 -11.88
N MET A 69 7.26 17.77 -10.56
CA MET A 69 7.38 16.59 -9.70
C MET A 69 6.16 16.48 -8.77
N PRO A 70 5.76 15.26 -8.38
CA PRO A 70 4.78 15.08 -7.32
C PRO A 70 5.21 15.82 -6.05
N HIS A 71 4.25 16.50 -5.42
CA HIS A 71 4.40 17.13 -4.12
C HIS A 71 4.48 16.07 -3.01
N ARG A 72 4.83 16.47 -1.77
CA ARG A 72 4.74 15.56 -0.62
C ARG A 72 3.33 14.91 -0.54
N PRO A 73 3.23 13.61 -0.21
CA PRO A 73 1.98 12.85 -0.31
C PRO A 73 1.04 13.00 0.90
N PHE A 74 1.20 14.07 1.67
CA PHE A 74 0.37 14.40 2.82
C PHE A 74 0.43 15.91 3.11
N THR A 75 -0.46 16.43 3.94
CA THR A 75 -0.38 17.77 4.52
C THR A 75 -0.42 17.70 6.04
N LEU A 76 0.17 18.69 6.70
CA LEU A 76 0.19 18.82 8.16
C LEU A 76 -0.38 20.21 8.48
N ASP A 77 -1.49 20.27 9.20
CA ASP A 77 -2.16 21.51 9.64
C ASP A 77 -2.52 22.48 8.49
N GLY A 78 -2.64 21.97 7.26
CA GLY A 78 -2.82 22.79 6.05
C GLY A 78 -1.61 23.68 5.72
N GLU A 79 -0.49 23.54 6.43
CA GLU A 79 0.69 24.38 6.25
C GLU A 79 1.38 24.05 4.91
N PRO A 80 1.82 25.04 4.12
CA PRO A 80 2.58 24.78 2.91
C PRO A 80 3.92 24.12 3.26
N THR A 81 4.40 23.19 2.44
CA THR A 81 5.79 22.73 2.58
C THR A 81 6.77 23.81 2.18
N PRO A 82 7.97 23.80 2.79
CA PRO A 82 9.15 24.39 2.16
C PRO A 82 9.32 23.82 0.74
N ARG A 83 9.64 24.70 -0.21
CA ARG A 83 10.00 24.24 -1.57
C ARG A 83 11.25 23.36 -1.51
N PRO A 84 11.35 22.32 -2.35
CA PRO A 84 12.57 21.55 -2.46
C PRO A 84 13.74 22.48 -2.84
N LEU A 85 14.92 22.17 -2.31
CA LEU A 85 16.16 22.82 -2.71
C LEU A 85 16.78 22.05 -3.89
N PRO A 86 17.59 22.69 -4.74
CA PRO A 86 18.34 22.00 -5.77
C PRO A 86 19.16 20.86 -5.18
N ALA A 87 19.29 19.76 -5.93
CA ALA A 87 20.19 18.68 -5.53
C ALA A 87 21.62 19.24 -5.36
N PRO A 88 22.36 18.84 -4.30
CA PRO A 88 23.73 19.29 -4.11
C PRO A 88 24.59 18.91 -5.32
N ALA A 89 25.38 19.87 -5.82
CA ALA A 89 26.37 19.58 -6.85
C ALA A 89 27.46 18.66 -6.29
N LEU A 90 28.08 17.86 -7.16
CA LEU A 90 29.19 16.99 -6.77
C LEU A 90 30.29 17.83 -6.10
N GLY A 91 30.54 17.55 -4.82
CA GLY A 91 31.54 18.24 -4.01
C GLY A 91 31.07 19.48 -3.26
N ALA A 92 29.82 19.95 -3.44
CA ALA A 92 29.30 21.18 -2.81
C ALA A 92 29.35 21.17 -1.29
N ASP A 93 29.21 19.99 -0.68
CA ASP A 93 29.14 19.79 0.77
C ASP A 93 30.38 19.10 1.35
N SER A 94 31.48 19.01 0.59
CA SER A 94 32.69 18.28 1.00
C SER A 94 33.36 18.87 2.24
N ASP A 95 33.15 20.17 2.49
CA ASP A 95 33.74 20.92 3.59
C ASP A 95 32.77 21.09 4.78
N LEU A 96 31.57 20.50 4.74
CA LEU A 96 30.64 20.60 5.86
C LEU A 96 31.21 19.85 7.08
N PRO A 97 31.20 20.48 8.27
CA PRO A 97 31.66 19.81 9.48
C PRO A 97 30.79 18.58 9.72
N HIS A 98 31.43 17.45 10.08
CA HIS A 98 30.69 16.25 10.46
C HIS A 98 29.70 16.61 11.58
N PRO A 99 28.41 16.29 11.43
CA PRO A 99 27.42 16.64 12.43
C PRO A 99 27.83 16.01 13.76
N VAL A 100 27.93 16.84 14.80
CA VAL A 100 28.15 16.36 16.16
C VAL A 100 26.97 15.45 16.49
N ARG A 101 27.26 14.16 16.70
CA ARG A 101 26.24 13.17 17.03
C ARG A 101 25.52 13.63 18.30
N ARG A 102 24.27 14.07 18.17
CA ARG A 102 23.45 14.40 19.33
C ARG A 102 23.27 13.12 20.15
N THR A 103 23.86 13.08 21.34
CA THR A 103 23.59 12.01 22.31
C THR A 103 22.24 12.33 22.95
N ARG A 104 21.16 11.74 22.44
CA ARG A 104 19.91 11.65 23.21
C ARG A 104 20.16 10.65 24.36
N PRO A 105 19.89 11.00 25.62
CA PRO A 105 19.92 10.03 26.72
C PRO A 105 19.00 8.87 26.35
N ILE A 106 19.51 7.63 26.44
CA ILE A 106 18.65 6.45 26.34
C ILE A 106 17.87 6.40 27.65
N PRO A 107 16.52 6.43 27.64
CA PRO A 107 15.74 6.29 28.85
C PRO A 107 16.14 5.00 29.59
N ALA A 108 16.30 5.08 30.91
CA ALA A 108 16.58 3.91 31.72
C ALA A 108 15.32 3.03 31.81
N GLY A 109 15.26 2.00 30.99
CA GLY A 109 14.20 0.99 30.96
C GLY A 109 14.62 -0.16 30.04
N GLY A 110 14.16 -1.38 30.31
CA GLY A 110 14.39 -2.52 29.42
C GLY A 110 13.83 -2.28 28.01
N PRO A 111 14.06 -3.17 27.03
CA PRO A 111 13.63 -2.95 25.66
C PRO A 111 12.09 -2.82 25.60
N GLN A 112 11.61 -1.57 25.50
CA GLN A 112 10.23 -1.24 25.14
C GLN A 112 10.16 -1.07 23.62
N LEU A 113 9.02 -1.45 23.04
CA LEU A 113 8.77 -1.24 21.62
C LEU A 113 8.73 0.27 21.30
N PRO A 114 9.08 0.70 20.08
CA PRO A 114 9.34 2.12 19.78
C PRO A 114 8.17 3.07 20.02
N LEU A 115 6.94 2.59 19.95
CA LEU A 115 5.70 3.36 20.14
C LEU A 115 4.93 2.90 21.39
N ALA A 116 5.58 2.16 22.29
CA ALA A 116 4.98 1.78 23.57
C ALA A 116 4.54 3.02 24.36
N GLY A 117 3.31 2.99 24.88
CA GLY A 117 2.71 4.09 25.61
C GLY A 117 1.86 5.03 24.76
N LEU A 118 1.85 4.89 23.43
CA LEU A 118 0.90 5.59 22.56
C LEU A 118 -0.41 4.79 22.44
N THR A 119 -1.55 5.48 22.46
CA THR A 119 -2.87 4.91 22.19
C THR A 119 -3.41 5.39 20.84
N VAL A 120 -3.89 4.47 20.00
CA VAL A 120 -4.45 4.76 18.68
C VAL A 120 -5.91 4.33 18.61
N VAL A 121 -6.80 5.26 18.30
CA VAL A 121 -8.18 4.95 17.90
C VAL A 121 -8.21 4.73 16.39
N ASP A 122 -8.37 3.48 15.99
CA ASP A 122 -8.39 3.02 14.61
C ASP A 122 -9.83 2.91 14.10
N LEU A 123 -10.27 3.92 13.35
CA LEU A 123 -11.57 3.99 12.67
C LEU A 123 -11.46 3.55 11.20
N THR A 124 -10.43 2.79 10.85
CA THR A 124 -10.16 2.45 9.45
C THR A 124 -10.86 1.16 9.02
N ALA A 125 -11.00 0.97 7.71
CA ALA A 125 -11.55 -0.23 7.10
C ALA A 125 -10.77 -0.58 5.82
N TRP A 126 -11.02 -1.76 5.24
CA TRP A 126 -10.27 -2.24 4.07
C TRP A 126 -8.76 -2.30 4.34
N TRP A 127 -7.88 -1.96 3.39
CA TRP A 127 -6.47 -2.30 3.54
C TRP A 127 -5.56 -1.12 3.93
N ALA A 128 -5.69 0.04 3.28
CA ALA A 128 -4.76 1.16 3.47
C ALA A 128 -4.66 1.63 4.93
N GLY A 129 -5.79 1.99 5.55
CA GLY A 129 -5.83 2.44 6.94
C GLY A 129 -5.41 1.34 7.93
N PRO A 130 -5.97 0.11 7.83
CA PRO A 130 -5.56 -0.96 8.73
C PRO A 130 -4.08 -1.32 8.64
N SER A 131 -3.45 -1.17 7.46
CA SER A 131 -2.00 -1.37 7.31
C SER A 131 -1.15 -0.34 8.08
N ALA A 132 -1.59 0.92 8.15
CA ALA A 132 -0.97 1.94 8.99
C ALA A 132 -1.15 1.61 10.47
N ALA A 133 -2.38 1.31 10.87
CA ALA A 133 -2.70 0.93 12.24
C ALA A 133 -1.98 -0.34 12.70
N ALA A 134 -1.81 -1.34 11.82
CA ALA A 134 -1.00 -2.53 12.09
C ALA A 134 0.47 -2.20 12.33
N THR A 135 1.00 -1.21 11.62
CA THR A 135 2.38 -0.74 11.81
C THR A 135 2.53 -0.09 13.19
N PHE A 136 1.58 0.75 13.61
CA PHE A 136 1.57 1.32 14.97
C PHE A 136 1.49 0.22 16.04
N ALA A 137 0.58 -0.74 15.85
CA ALA A 137 0.41 -1.87 16.75
C ALA A 137 1.69 -2.73 16.84
N ALA A 138 2.29 -3.11 15.71
CA ALA A 138 3.53 -3.88 15.67
C ALA A 138 4.68 -3.18 16.40
N LEU A 139 4.76 -1.84 16.27
CA LEU A 139 5.72 -0.99 16.95
C LEU A 139 5.35 -0.67 18.42
N GLY A 140 4.28 -1.26 18.95
CA GLY A 140 3.96 -1.27 20.38
C GLY A 140 2.91 -0.27 20.84
N ALA A 141 2.30 0.49 19.93
CA ALA A 141 1.16 1.31 20.28
C ALA A 141 -0.03 0.41 20.67
N ASP A 142 -0.84 0.90 21.61
CA ASP A 142 -2.12 0.30 21.98
C ASP A 142 -3.19 0.73 20.97
N VAL A 143 -3.50 -0.15 20.02
CA VAL A 143 -4.40 0.16 18.91
C VAL A 143 -5.79 -0.43 19.16
N ILE A 144 -6.78 0.44 19.30
CA ILE A 144 -8.19 0.11 19.49
C ILE A 144 -8.90 0.24 18.14
N HIS A 145 -9.18 -0.89 17.50
CA HIS A 145 -9.94 -0.95 16.26
C HIS A 145 -11.44 -0.88 16.55
N VAL A 146 -12.11 0.13 15.98
CA VAL A 146 -13.54 0.36 16.14
C VAL A 146 -14.27 -0.01 14.87
N GLU A 147 -15.11 -1.03 14.94
CA GLU A 147 -16.01 -1.42 13.84
C GLU A 147 -17.47 -1.47 14.31
N SER A 148 -18.41 -1.94 13.48
CA SER A 148 -19.83 -2.04 13.84
C SER A 148 -20.35 -3.44 13.58
N THR A 149 -21.22 -3.96 14.45
CA THR A 149 -21.94 -5.22 14.18
C THR A 149 -22.87 -5.09 12.98
N ARG A 150 -23.41 -3.90 12.70
CA ARG A 150 -24.29 -3.64 11.56
C ARG A 150 -23.51 -3.41 10.26
N ARG A 151 -22.32 -2.81 10.37
CA ARG A 151 -21.41 -2.52 9.25
C ARG A 151 -20.00 -2.88 9.65
N MET A 152 -19.72 -4.18 9.69
CA MET A 152 -18.39 -4.69 10.01
C MET A 152 -17.36 -4.21 9.00
N ASP A 153 -16.08 -4.21 9.38
CA ASP A 153 -15.01 -3.94 8.42
C ASP A 153 -15.17 -4.89 7.22
N ALA A 154 -15.38 -4.32 6.04
CA ALA A 154 -15.60 -5.09 4.83
C ALA A 154 -14.38 -5.98 4.47
N MET A 155 -13.20 -5.69 5.02
CA MET A 155 -12.05 -6.58 4.92
C MET A 155 -12.32 -7.96 5.55
N ARG A 156 -13.21 -8.09 6.54
CA ARG A 156 -13.70 -9.39 7.06
C ARG A 156 -14.39 -10.24 6.00
N THR A 157 -14.90 -9.61 4.93
CA THR A 157 -15.50 -10.29 3.78
C THR A 157 -14.53 -10.55 2.64
N ALA A 158 -13.32 -9.96 2.70
CA ALA A 158 -12.30 -10.14 1.68
C ALA A 158 -11.89 -11.62 1.59
N GLY A 159 -11.66 -12.07 0.36
CA GLY A 159 -11.41 -13.47 0.05
C GLY A 159 -12.69 -14.29 -0.17
N GLY A 160 -13.81 -14.03 0.54
CA GLY A 160 -15.15 -14.59 0.23
C GLY A 160 -15.26 -16.12 0.10
N LEU A 161 -14.20 -16.87 0.44
CA LEU A 161 -14.13 -18.32 0.27
C LEU A 161 -14.78 -19.08 1.43
N PHE A 162 -15.13 -18.39 2.51
CA PHE A 162 -15.47 -19.01 3.78
C PHE A 162 -16.93 -18.85 4.20
N TYR A 163 -17.81 -18.25 3.39
CA TYR A 163 -19.23 -18.02 3.72
C TYR A 163 -20.01 -19.26 4.21
N GLY A 164 -19.56 -20.47 3.85
CA GLY A 164 -20.15 -21.73 4.32
C GLY A 164 -19.66 -22.22 5.69
N ARG A 165 -18.75 -21.50 6.35
CA ARG A 165 -18.22 -21.83 7.68
C ARG A 165 -18.96 -21.05 8.76
N ASP A 166 -19.03 -21.62 9.96
CA ASP A 166 -19.42 -20.84 11.14
C ASP A 166 -18.41 -19.71 11.38
N GLN A 167 -18.90 -18.54 11.80
CA GLN A 167 -18.10 -17.33 12.00
C GLN A 167 -17.21 -16.98 10.79
N TRP A 168 -17.74 -17.15 9.57
CA TRP A 168 -16.97 -16.95 8.32
C TRP A 168 -16.28 -15.58 8.21
N TRP A 169 -16.82 -14.56 8.87
CA TRP A 169 -16.27 -13.20 8.91
C TRP A 169 -14.92 -13.11 9.67
N GLU A 170 -14.55 -14.15 10.41
CA GLU A 170 -13.26 -14.24 11.12
C GLU A 170 -12.16 -14.93 10.28
N TYR A 171 -12.47 -15.39 9.06
CA TYR A 171 -11.54 -16.16 8.22
C TYR A 171 -10.81 -15.35 7.15
N SER A 172 -11.05 -14.04 7.04
CA SER A 172 -10.37 -13.22 6.04
C SER A 172 -8.88 -13.10 6.35
N ALA A 173 -8.02 -13.70 5.50
CA ALA A 173 -6.58 -13.59 5.62
C ALA A 173 -6.07 -12.14 5.58
N PHE A 174 -6.80 -11.25 4.89
CA PHE A 174 -6.49 -9.82 4.88
C PHE A 174 -6.73 -9.20 6.25
N PHE A 175 -7.90 -9.47 6.85
CA PHE A 175 -8.22 -8.94 8.18
C PHE A 175 -7.27 -9.50 9.24
N LEU A 176 -7.02 -10.82 9.22
CA LEU A 176 -6.12 -11.51 10.14
C LEU A 176 -4.70 -10.94 10.09
N SER A 177 -4.22 -10.56 8.90
CA SER A 177 -2.85 -10.00 8.74
C SER A 177 -2.77 -8.51 9.07
N ALA A 178 -3.79 -7.72 8.73
CA ALA A 178 -3.78 -6.27 8.91
C ALA A 178 -4.28 -5.80 10.30
N ASN A 179 -4.68 -6.72 11.18
CA ASN A 179 -5.21 -6.38 12.50
C ASN A 179 -4.56 -7.15 13.67
N THR A 180 -3.44 -7.82 13.46
CA THR A 180 -2.64 -8.39 14.57
C THR A 180 -2.21 -7.29 15.56
N ASN A 181 -2.06 -7.66 16.84
CA ASN A 181 -1.69 -6.75 17.94
C ASN A 181 -2.71 -5.64 18.24
N LYS A 182 -3.93 -5.70 17.69
CA LYS A 182 -4.99 -4.72 17.95
C LYS A 182 -6.05 -5.27 18.89
N ARG A 183 -6.69 -4.38 19.65
CA ARG A 183 -7.89 -4.67 20.43
C ARG A 183 -9.12 -4.20 19.65
N GLY A 184 -10.02 -5.12 19.32
CA GLY A 184 -11.24 -4.83 18.56
C GLY A 184 -12.46 -4.59 19.45
N ILE A 185 -13.16 -3.48 19.22
CA ILE A 185 -14.47 -3.17 19.81
C ILE A 185 -15.51 -2.90 18.72
N THR A 186 -16.78 -2.94 19.10
CA THR A 186 -17.89 -2.55 18.23
C THR A 186 -18.60 -1.33 18.75
N LEU A 187 -18.84 -0.33 17.91
CA LEU A 187 -19.68 0.84 18.18
C LEU A 187 -20.48 1.19 16.92
N ASP A 188 -21.81 1.30 17.01
CA ASP A 188 -22.62 1.86 15.92
C ASP A 188 -22.59 3.40 15.95
N LEU A 189 -21.70 3.99 15.14
CA LEU A 189 -21.51 5.44 15.06
C LEU A 189 -22.68 6.18 14.38
N ASP A 190 -23.65 5.48 13.77
CA ASP A 190 -24.91 6.10 13.35
C ASP A 190 -25.73 6.55 14.59
N ARG A 191 -25.47 5.98 15.77
CA ARG A 191 -26.17 6.25 17.02
C ARG A 191 -25.44 7.30 17.87
N PRO A 192 -26.14 8.29 18.46
CA PRO A 192 -25.52 9.29 19.35
C PRO A 192 -24.69 8.68 20.48
N GLU A 193 -25.17 7.58 21.05
CA GLU A 193 -24.50 6.86 22.13
C GLU A 193 -23.16 6.28 21.67
N GLY A 194 -23.12 5.63 20.49
CA GLY A 194 -21.87 5.12 19.90
C GLY A 194 -20.87 6.24 19.60
N ARG A 195 -21.36 7.41 19.16
CA ARG A 195 -20.51 8.61 18.95
C ARG A 195 -19.95 9.20 20.24
N ALA A 196 -20.74 9.19 21.32
CA ALA A 196 -20.26 9.63 22.62
C ALA A 196 -19.12 8.72 23.10
N MET A 197 -19.31 7.40 23.02
CA MET A 197 -18.30 6.41 23.44
C MET A 197 -16.97 6.56 22.67
N VAL A 198 -17.02 6.72 21.35
CA VAL A 198 -15.79 6.89 20.58
C VAL A 198 -15.10 8.23 20.87
N LEU A 199 -15.87 9.28 21.18
CA LEU A 199 -15.29 10.56 21.58
C LEU A 199 -14.58 10.46 22.94
N GLU A 200 -15.16 9.74 23.91
CA GLU A 200 -14.52 9.44 25.19
C GLU A 200 -13.21 8.65 25.03
N LEU A 201 -13.13 7.74 24.05
CA LEU A 201 -11.87 7.07 23.70
C LEU A 201 -10.85 8.06 23.14
N ILE A 202 -11.28 8.95 22.24
CA ILE A 202 -10.44 9.97 21.60
C ILE A 202 -9.88 10.96 22.62
N GLU A 203 -10.64 11.31 23.67
CA GLU A 203 -10.17 12.15 24.79
C GLU A 203 -8.91 11.62 25.48
N ARG A 204 -8.66 10.30 25.37
CA ARG A 204 -7.53 9.59 26.00
C ARG A 204 -6.49 9.09 24.99
N ALA A 205 -6.70 9.33 23.69
CA ALA A 205 -5.86 8.80 22.62
C ALA A 205 -4.75 9.77 22.21
N ASP A 206 -3.66 9.22 21.69
CA ASP A 206 -2.60 10.01 21.04
C ASP A 206 -2.89 10.25 19.57
N ILE A 207 -3.47 9.25 18.91
CA ILE A 207 -3.69 9.22 17.46
C ILE A 207 -5.11 8.75 17.17
N VAL A 208 -5.78 9.42 16.25
CA VAL A 208 -7.03 8.98 15.63
C VAL A 208 -6.79 8.82 14.15
N ILE A 209 -7.04 7.64 13.58
CA ILE A 209 -6.81 7.36 12.16
C ILE A 209 -8.09 6.85 11.49
N GLU A 210 -8.39 7.38 10.31
CA GLU A 210 -9.57 7.02 9.52
C GLU A 210 -9.28 7.10 8.01
N ASN A 211 -9.99 6.30 7.22
CA ASN A 211 -9.84 6.26 5.76
C ASN A 211 -11.19 6.23 5.01
N PHE A 212 -12.22 6.85 5.56
CA PHE A 212 -13.51 6.95 4.92
C PHE A 212 -13.53 8.03 3.83
N THR A 213 -14.57 8.01 2.98
CA THR A 213 -14.88 9.18 2.16
C THR A 213 -15.21 10.37 3.06
N PRO A 214 -14.83 11.63 2.70
CA PRO A 214 -14.85 12.76 3.63
C PRO A 214 -16.15 12.96 4.41
N ARG A 215 -17.29 12.73 3.73
CA ARG A 215 -18.65 12.87 4.27
C ARG A 215 -18.98 11.95 5.45
N VAL A 216 -18.35 10.78 5.56
CA VAL A 216 -18.73 9.77 6.58
C VAL A 216 -18.43 10.31 7.97
N LEU A 217 -17.21 10.80 8.18
CA LEU A 217 -16.78 11.31 9.47
C LEU A 217 -17.50 12.62 9.85
N GLU A 218 -17.81 13.44 8.83
CA GLU A 218 -18.66 14.65 8.98
C GLU A 218 -20.07 14.29 9.43
N ASN A 219 -20.69 13.24 8.86
CA ASN A 219 -22.00 12.76 9.29
C ASN A 219 -21.97 12.21 10.73
N PHE A 220 -20.82 11.68 11.17
CA PHE A 220 -20.61 11.27 12.56
C PHE A 220 -20.26 12.44 13.48
N ASN A 221 -20.15 13.69 13.00
CA ASN A 221 -19.72 14.83 13.79
C ASN A 221 -18.37 14.60 14.50
N LEU A 222 -17.46 13.88 13.85
CA LEU A 222 -16.09 13.61 14.33
C LEU A 222 -15.09 14.38 13.47
N THR A 223 -15.33 15.68 13.30
CA THR A 223 -14.43 16.57 12.56
C THR A 223 -13.17 16.88 13.37
N TRP A 224 -12.15 17.44 12.71
CA TRP A 224 -10.94 17.91 13.39
C TRP A 224 -11.26 18.87 14.53
N ASP A 225 -12.14 19.85 14.30
CA ASP A 225 -12.49 20.85 15.33
C ASP A 225 -13.10 20.19 16.58
N VAL A 226 -13.93 19.15 16.40
CA VAL A 226 -14.55 18.40 17.51
C VAL A 226 -13.49 17.58 18.26
N ILE A 227 -12.65 16.85 17.52
CA ILE A 227 -11.59 16.02 18.10
C ILE A 227 -10.56 16.87 18.83
N HIS A 228 -10.12 17.97 18.22
CA HIS A 228 -9.14 18.88 18.81
C HIS A 228 -9.69 19.62 20.03
N ALA A 229 -10.98 19.95 20.06
CA ALA A 229 -11.62 20.53 21.24
C ALA A 229 -11.70 19.53 22.41
N ALA A 230 -11.95 18.25 22.12
CA ALA A 230 -11.97 17.19 23.13
C ALA A 230 -10.56 16.82 23.60
N ASN A 231 -9.59 16.78 22.69
CA ASN A 231 -8.20 16.46 22.97
C ASN A 231 -7.23 17.30 22.11
N PRO A 232 -6.72 18.42 22.65
CA PRO A 232 -5.79 19.29 21.92
C PRO A 232 -4.44 18.65 21.57
N GLN A 233 -4.11 17.50 22.17
CA GLN A 233 -2.87 16.75 21.91
C GLN A 233 -3.04 15.63 20.88
N ALA A 234 -4.27 15.27 20.52
CA ALA A 234 -4.54 14.21 19.57
C ALA A 234 -4.03 14.58 18.17
N ILE A 235 -3.39 13.61 17.51
CA ILE A 235 -3.09 13.68 16.09
C ILE A 235 -4.22 13.00 15.33
N MET A 236 -4.83 13.72 14.39
CA MET A 236 -5.88 13.15 13.55
C MET A 236 -5.34 12.89 12.14
N VAL A 237 -5.47 11.66 11.67
CA VAL A 237 -5.03 11.24 10.34
C VAL A 237 -6.25 10.88 9.50
N ARG A 238 -6.44 11.62 8.41
CA ARG A 238 -7.50 11.37 7.42
C ARG A 238 -6.90 10.88 6.11
N MET A 239 -7.34 9.72 5.64
CA MET A 239 -6.82 9.06 4.44
C MET A 239 -7.89 8.86 3.34
N PRO A 240 -8.57 9.92 2.86
CA PRO A 240 -9.51 9.78 1.76
C PRO A 240 -8.79 9.42 0.45
N ALA A 241 -9.53 8.87 -0.51
CA ALA A 241 -8.98 8.49 -1.81
C ALA A 241 -8.28 9.66 -2.55
N PHE A 242 -8.94 10.83 -2.62
CA PHE A 242 -8.52 11.97 -3.45
C PHE A 242 -8.22 13.25 -2.67
N GLY A 243 -8.38 13.23 -1.34
CA GLY A 243 -8.20 14.40 -0.48
C GLY A 243 -9.50 14.98 0.05
N LEU A 244 -9.38 16.03 0.85
CA LEU A 244 -10.46 16.75 1.53
C LEU A 244 -10.90 18.01 0.79
N SER A 245 -10.27 18.30 -0.36
CA SER A 245 -10.52 19.43 -1.25
C SER A 245 -10.51 18.99 -2.72
N GLY A 246 -10.79 19.93 -3.63
CA GLY A 246 -10.84 19.68 -5.07
C GLY A 246 -12.14 19.01 -5.55
N PRO A 247 -12.32 18.87 -6.87
CA PRO A 247 -13.58 18.43 -7.47
C PRO A 247 -13.89 16.97 -7.18
N TRP A 248 -12.89 16.17 -6.80
CA TRP A 248 -13.04 14.74 -6.55
C TRP A 248 -13.04 14.37 -5.06
N ARG A 249 -13.10 15.36 -4.16
CA ARG A 249 -13.18 15.18 -2.70
C ARG A 249 -14.10 14.02 -2.28
N ASP A 250 -15.32 13.98 -2.81
CA ASP A 250 -16.35 13.02 -2.40
C ASP A 250 -16.34 11.71 -3.21
N ARG A 251 -15.38 11.52 -4.14
CA ARG A 251 -15.31 10.30 -4.94
C ARG A 251 -14.70 9.16 -4.12
N PRO A 252 -15.29 7.95 -4.13
CA PRO A 252 -14.65 6.79 -3.55
C PRO A 252 -13.52 6.28 -4.45
N GLY A 253 -12.55 5.58 -3.87
CA GLY A 253 -11.44 4.98 -4.60
C GLY A 253 -10.89 3.76 -3.86
N PHE A 254 -10.34 2.83 -4.63
CA PHE A 254 -9.56 1.69 -4.15
C PHE A 254 -8.14 1.76 -4.69
N ALA A 255 -7.22 0.92 -4.21
CA ALA A 255 -5.86 0.84 -4.74
C ALA A 255 -5.82 0.77 -6.27
N GLN A 256 -6.68 -0.05 -6.90
CA GLN A 256 -6.75 -0.18 -8.36
C GLN A 256 -7.15 1.13 -9.05
N THR A 257 -7.99 1.94 -8.42
CA THR A 257 -8.33 3.27 -8.91
C THR A 257 -7.09 4.16 -8.95
N MET A 258 -6.24 4.07 -7.92
CA MET A 258 -5.00 4.84 -7.82
C MET A 258 -3.96 4.35 -8.83
N GLU A 259 -3.77 3.04 -8.94
CA GLU A 259 -2.87 2.44 -9.93
C GLU A 259 -3.20 2.90 -11.36
N GLN A 260 -4.49 3.01 -11.70
CA GLN A 260 -4.91 3.46 -13.02
C GLN A 260 -4.64 4.95 -13.25
N ILE A 261 -4.98 5.78 -12.28
CA ILE A 261 -4.99 7.23 -12.46
C ILE A 261 -3.64 7.90 -12.29
N THR A 262 -2.69 7.24 -11.63
CA THR A 262 -1.35 7.79 -11.42
C THR A 262 -0.35 7.41 -12.52
N GLY A 263 -0.76 6.58 -13.49
CA GLY A 263 0.13 6.11 -14.56
C GLY A 263 0.79 4.74 -14.32
N LEU A 264 0.65 4.16 -13.12
CA LEU A 264 1.22 2.84 -12.81
C LEU A 264 0.66 1.75 -13.73
N ALA A 265 -0.66 1.75 -13.96
CA ALA A 265 -1.27 0.78 -14.86
C ALA A 265 -0.90 1.03 -16.32
N TRP A 266 -0.70 2.30 -16.71
CA TRP A 266 -0.32 2.68 -18.06
C TRP A 266 1.03 2.10 -18.46
N MET A 267 2.04 2.17 -17.58
CA MET A 267 3.38 1.62 -17.81
C MET A 267 3.49 0.10 -17.57
N THR A 268 2.47 -0.53 -16.98
CA THR A 268 2.50 -1.96 -16.64
C THR A 268 1.80 -2.80 -17.70
N GLY A 269 2.50 -3.81 -18.23
CA GLY A 269 1.99 -4.78 -19.22
C GLY A 269 2.95 -5.00 -20.37
N HIS A 270 2.53 -5.76 -21.38
CA HIS A 270 3.28 -5.96 -22.63
C HIS A 270 2.96 -4.85 -23.66
N ILE A 271 3.86 -4.62 -24.61
CA ILE A 271 3.82 -3.53 -25.62
C ILE A 271 2.45 -3.46 -26.34
N ASP A 272 1.89 -4.61 -26.73
CA ASP A 272 0.62 -4.70 -27.47
C ASP A 272 -0.60 -5.05 -26.60
N ASP A 273 -0.45 -5.05 -25.26
CA ASP A 273 -1.52 -5.37 -24.33
C ASP A 273 -2.18 -4.09 -23.77
N GLN A 274 -3.41 -4.25 -23.26
CA GLN A 274 -4.07 -3.19 -22.50
C GLN A 274 -3.30 -2.89 -21.20
N PRO A 275 -3.39 -1.65 -20.66
CA PRO A 275 -2.87 -1.31 -19.34
C PRO A 275 -3.25 -2.33 -18.27
N ARG A 276 -2.28 -2.73 -17.42
CA ARG A 276 -2.49 -3.74 -16.37
C ARG A 276 -2.35 -3.14 -14.99
N ILE A 277 -3.34 -3.39 -14.15
CA ILE A 277 -3.27 -3.06 -12.72
C ILE A 277 -2.28 -4.00 -12.00
N GLN A 278 -1.44 -3.43 -11.14
CA GLN A 278 -0.44 -4.16 -10.35
C GLN A 278 -1.07 -4.91 -9.17
N ARG A 279 -2.28 -4.49 -8.75
CA ARG A 279 -3.11 -5.09 -7.71
C ARG A 279 -2.46 -5.12 -6.32
N GLY A 280 -2.31 -3.95 -5.73
CA GLY A 280 -2.11 -3.83 -4.29
C GLY A 280 -0.98 -2.94 -3.78
N PRO A 281 -0.06 -2.33 -4.56
CA PRO A 281 0.98 -1.50 -3.95
C PRO A 281 0.41 -0.23 -3.29
N CYS A 282 -0.68 0.34 -3.82
CA CYS A 282 -1.17 1.65 -3.38
C CYS A 282 -1.75 1.67 -1.95
N ASP A 283 -2.41 0.60 -1.50
CA ASP A 283 -2.97 0.54 -0.14
C ASP A 283 -1.88 0.61 0.96
N PRO A 284 -0.91 -0.32 1.03
CA PRO A 284 0.17 -0.28 2.00
C PRO A 284 1.10 0.93 1.79
N ASN A 285 1.25 1.42 0.55
CA ASN A 285 1.99 2.65 0.29
C ASN A 285 1.31 3.88 0.91
N GLY A 286 -0.02 4.00 0.81
CA GLY A 286 -0.79 5.02 1.51
C GLY A 286 -0.64 4.90 3.03
N GLY A 287 -0.72 3.67 3.55
CA GLY A 287 -0.50 3.39 4.97
C GLY A 287 0.87 3.83 5.49
N LEU A 288 1.95 3.52 4.77
CA LEU A 288 3.30 3.91 5.16
C LEU A 288 3.53 5.42 5.13
N HIS A 289 2.96 6.14 4.16
CA HIS A 289 3.02 7.60 4.13
C HIS A 289 2.24 8.23 5.29
N ALA A 290 1.08 7.67 5.65
CA ALA A 290 0.32 8.08 6.83
C ALA A 290 1.10 7.83 8.14
N VAL A 291 1.77 6.67 8.27
CA VAL A 291 2.66 6.38 9.41
C VAL A 291 3.78 7.40 9.49
N PHE A 292 4.48 7.66 8.38
CA PHE A 292 5.57 8.63 8.34
C PHE A 292 5.09 10.03 8.75
N ALA A 293 3.99 10.52 8.18
CA ALA A 293 3.40 11.80 8.54
C ALA A 293 3.03 11.88 10.03
N THR A 294 2.50 10.78 10.59
CA THR A 294 2.14 10.68 12.01
C THR A 294 3.37 10.76 12.91
N LEU A 295 4.47 10.09 12.54
CA LEU A 295 5.73 10.20 13.29
C LEU A 295 6.30 11.62 13.28
N VAL A 296 6.16 12.35 12.17
CA VAL A 296 6.53 13.77 12.09
C VAL A 296 5.64 14.62 13.00
N ALA A 297 4.33 14.37 13.01
CA ALA A 297 3.39 15.07 13.89
C ALA A 297 3.62 14.77 15.37
N LEU A 298 3.99 13.53 15.73
CA LEU A 298 4.38 13.17 17.10
C LEU A 298 5.62 13.95 17.53
N GLU A 299 6.67 14.02 16.70
CA GLU A 299 7.85 14.82 17.02
C GLU A 299 7.47 16.31 17.18
N ARG A 300 6.58 16.85 16.33
CA ARG A 300 6.07 18.24 16.48
C ARG A 300 5.33 18.43 17.81
N ARG A 301 4.42 17.52 18.14
CA ARG A 301 3.63 17.53 19.38
C ARG A 301 4.51 17.46 20.61
N ASP A 302 5.56 16.64 20.59
CA ASP A 302 6.48 16.50 21.74
C ASP A 302 7.27 17.81 22.02
N HIS A 303 7.38 18.70 21.02
CA HIS A 303 7.96 20.04 21.20
C HIS A 303 6.92 21.11 21.54
N SER A 304 5.73 21.06 20.93
CA SER A 304 4.71 22.11 21.05
C SER A 304 3.68 21.86 22.16
N GLY A 305 3.49 20.61 22.56
CA GLY A 305 2.39 20.14 23.41
C GLY A 305 1.03 20.10 22.70
N VAL A 306 0.98 20.26 21.37
CA VAL A 306 -0.27 20.37 20.58
C VAL A 306 -0.24 19.36 19.43
N GLY A 307 -1.33 18.62 19.26
CA GLY A 307 -1.51 17.65 18.18
C GLY A 307 -1.72 18.32 16.83
N SER A 308 -1.65 17.53 15.76
CA SER A 308 -1.77 18.01 14.38
C SER A 308 -2.85 17.30 13.60
N PHE A 309 -3.37 18.00 12.59
CA PHE A 309 -4.24 17.45 11.57
C PHE A 309 -3.43 17.00 10.36
N ILE A 310 -3.55 15.73 10.00
CA ILE A 310 -2.90 15.14 8.84
C ILE A 310 -3.94 14.75 7.79
N GLU A 311 -3.75 15.26 6.58
CA GLU A 311 -4.42 14.75 5.38
C GLU A 311 -3.41 13.91 4.60
N ALA A 312 -3.68 12.62 4.38
CA ALA A 312 -2.80 11.70 3.64
C ALA A 312 -3.57 10.98 2.52
N PRO A 313 -3.85 11.64 1.39
CA PRO A 313 -4.67 11.08 0.32
C PRO A 313 -3.96 9.94 -0.39
N MET A 314 -4.70 8.89 -0.73
CA MET A 314 -4.12 7.72 -1.41
C MET A 314 -3.62 8.06 -2.82
N PHE A 315 -4.27 8.99 -3.52
CA PHE A 315 -3.81 9.51 -4.81
C PHE A 315 -2.40 10.11 -4.72
N ASP A 316 -2.18 10.97 -3.73
CA ASP A 316 -0.91 11.67 -3.54
C ASP A 316 0.21 10.67 -3.19
N ALA A 317 -0.07 9.69 -2.32
CA ALA A 317 0.85 8.60 -2.01
C ALA A 317 1.18 7.74 -3.24
N ALA A 318 0.18 7.39 -4.06
CA ALA A 318 0.39 6.61 -5.26
C ALA A 318 1.25 7.36 -6.31
N LEU A 319 1.14 8.69 -6.38
CA LEU A 319 2.02 9.50 -7.24
C LEU A 319 3.47 9.51 -6.78
N ALA A 320 3.74 9.38 -5.47
CA ALA A 320 5.11 9.31 -4.96
C ALA A 320 5.89 8.12 -5.54
N ILE A 321 5.22 7.00 -5.82
CA ILE A 321 5.82 5.82 -6.47
C ILE A 321 5.61 5.79 -7.99
N ALA A 322 4.81 6.70 -8.53
CA ALA A 322 4.53 6.85 -9.97
C ALA A 322 5.18 8.13 -10.54
N ALA A 323 6.26 8.62 -9.90
CA ALA A 323 6.89 9.88 -10.28
C ALA A 323 7.58 9.81 -11.66
N GLU A 324 8.16 8.67 -12.02
CA GLU A 324 8.96 8.51 -13.26
C GLU A 324 8.20 8.92 -14.53
N PRO A 325 6.98 8.42 -14.83
CA PRO A 325 6.23 8.87 -16.01
C PRO A 325 5.99 10.38 -16.07
N VAL A 326 5.75 11.02 -14.91
CA VAL A 326 5.54 12.47 -14.81
C VAL A 326 6.82 13.23 -15.11
N LEU A 327 7.94 12.76 -14.55
CA LEU A 327 9.26 13.36 -14.75
C LEU A 327 9.72 13.24 -16.20
N GLU A 328 9.67 12.04 -16.78
CA GLU A 328 10.09 11.80 -18.17
C GLU A 328 9.28 12.62 -19.17
N TRP A 329 7.96 12.72 -18.95
CA TRP A 329 7.12 13.53 -19.81
C TRP A 329 7.43 15.03 -19.67
N SER A 330 7.48 15.54 -18.44
CA SER A 330 7.62 16.98 -18.21
C SER A 330 9.03 17.52 -18.47
N ALA A 331 10.07 16.73 -18.22
CA ALA A 331 11.46 17.11 -18.47
C ALA A 331 11.88 16.85 -19.92
N ASN A 332 11.53 15.68 -20.47
CA ASN A 332 12.10 15.19 -21.73
C ASN A 332 11.08 15.09 -22.88
N GLY A 333 9.79 15.29 -22.61
CA GLY A 333 8.72 15.03 -23.59
C GLY A 333 8.57 13.55 -23.94
N VAL A 334 9.15 12.65 -23.12
CA VAL A 334 9.14 11.20 -23.35
C VAL A 334 7.93 10.60 -22.66
N MET A 335 7.11 9.88 -23.43
CA MET A 335 6.03 9.10 -22.87
C MET A 335 6.55 7.73 -22.45
N VAL A 336 6.52 7.43 -21.15
CA VAL A 336 6.82 6.08 -20.64
C VAL A 336 5.68 5.15 -21.02
N GLU A 337 6.00 4.03 -21.68
CA GLU A 337 5.04 3.05 -22.17
C GLU A 337 5.32 1.64 -21.62
N ARG A 338 4.44 0.69 -21.94
CA ARG A 338 4.57 -0.71 -21.54
C ARG A 338 5.70 -1.37 -22.29
N MET A 339 6.60 -2.05 -21.58
CA MET A 339 7.75 -2.74 -22.17
C MET A 339 7.82 -4.24 -21.82
N GLY A 340 6.75 -4.82 -21.25
CA GLY A 340 6.79 -6.17 -20.70
C GLY A 340 7.76 -6.25 -19.52
N ASN A 341 8.67 -7.22 -19.53
CA ASN A 341 9.73 -7.34 -18.51
C ASN A 341 11.07 -6.73 -18.96
N ARG A 342 11.07 -5.94 -20.05
CA ARG A 342 12.25 -5.21 -20.51
C ARG A 342 12.45 -3.94 -19.67
N GLY A 343 13.64 -3.37 -19.72
CA GLY A 343 13.99 -2.17 -18.95
C GLY A 343 14.97 -1.26 -19.71
N PRO A 344 15.19 -0.04 -19.20
CA PRO A 344 16.04 0.94 -19.88
C PRO A 344 17.53 0.60 -19.78
N THR A 345 17.98 -0.12 -18.75
CA THR A 345 19.41 -0.27 -18.41
C THR A 345 20.05 -1.59 -18.85
N ALA A 346 19.26 -2.63 -19.16
CA ALA A 346 19.79 -3.95 -19.48
C ALA A 346 19.23 -4.50 -20.81
N ALA A 347 20.10 -5.16 -21.58
CA ALA A 347 19.73 -5.86 -22.80
C ALA A 347 20.67 -7.07 -23.01
N PRO A 348 20.15 -8.31 -23.01
CA PRO A 348 18.74 -8.69 -22.80
C PRO A 348 18.27 -8.48 -21.34
N GLN A 349 16.97 -8.20 -21.17
CA GLN A 349 16.27 -8.23 -19.88
C GLN A 349 14.85 -8.78 -20.09
N ASN A 350 14.53 -9.97 -19.55
CA ASN A 350 13.19 -10.56 -19.67
C ASN A 350 12.93 -11.73 -18.68
N LEU A 351 11.71 -12.27 -18.71
CA LEU A 351 11.31 -13.55 -18.12
C LEU A 351 11.14 -14.60 -19.23
N TYR A 352 11.78 -15.76 -19.06
CA TYR A 352 11.78 -16.87 -20.01
C TYR A 352 11.12 -18.10 -19.39
N ALA A 353 10.24 -18.77 -20.14
CA ALA A 353 9.56 -19.97 -19.65
C ALA A 353 10.53 -21.15 -19.61
N GLY A 354 10.63 -21.82 -18.46
CA GLY A 354 11.33 -23.10 -18.33
C GLY A 354 10.49 -24.28 -18.84
N PRO A 355 11.04 -25.51 -18.78
CA PRO A 355 10.34 -26.72 -19.21
C PRO A 355 9.14 -27.08 -18.31
N ILE A 356 9.08 -26.56 -17.08
CA ILE A 356 8.00 -26.79 -16.12
C ILE A 356 7.00 -25.63 -16.19
N THR A 357 5.70 -25.96 -16.25
CA THR A 357 4.61 -24.97 -16.23
C THR A 357 4.72 -24.04 -15.02
N GLU A 358 4.53 -22.74 -15.25
CA GLU A 358 4.65 -21.68 -14.22
C GLU A 358 6.06 -21.51 -13.60
N GLN A 359 7.10 -22.14 -14.18
CA GLN A 359 8.49 -21.88 -13.82
C GLN A 359 9.11 -20.92 -14.84
N TRP A 360 9.59 -19.77 -14.36
CA TRP A 360 10.16 -18.72 -15.21
C TRP A 360 11.56 -18.33 -14.73
N VAL A 361 12.45 -18.06 -15.66
CA VAL A 361 13.81 -17.57 -15.40
C VAL A 361 13.88 -16.10 -15.79
N ALA A 362 14.17 -15.24 -14.81
CA ALA A 362 14.52 -13.85 -15.03
C ALA A 362 16.01 -13.75 -15.37
N ILE A 363 16.36 -13.01 -16.42
CA ILE A 363 17.76 -12.72 -16.81
C ILE A 363 17.87 -11.23 -17.14
N ALA A 364 18.94 -10.58 -16.67
CA ALA A 364 19.25 -9.18 -16.98
C ALA A 364 20.75 -8.97 -17.25
N CYS A 365 21.09 -8.47 -18.43
CA CYS A 365 22.47 -8.13 -18.82
C CYS A 365 22.68 -6.62 -18.91
N GLU A 366 23.17 -6.03 -17.83
CA GLU A 366 23.53 -4.60 -17.77
C GLU A 366 24.88 -4.26 -18.42
N THR A 367 25.80 -5.24 -18.52
CA THR A 367 27.17 -5.03 -19.00
C THR A 367 27.52 -5.96 -20.14
N ASP A 368 28.54 -5.60 -20.94
CA ASP A 368 29.07 -6.48 -21.98
C ASP A 368 29.76 -7.73 -21.40
N ASP A 369 30.19 -7.67 -20.14
CA ASP A 369 30.73 -8.82 -19.41
C ASP A 369 29.62 -9.83 -19.06
N HIS A 370 28.45 -9.34 -18.61
CA HIS A 370 27.27 -10.18 -18.44
C HIS A 370 26.86 -10.82 -19.77
N TRP A 371 26.87 -10.05 -20.86
CA TRP A 371 26.53 -10.57 -22.19
C TRP A 371 27.48 -11.69 -22.64
N ARG A 372 28.80 -11.48 -22.59
CA ARG A 372 29.78 -12.51 -22.96
C ARG A 372 29.62 -13.78 -22.13
N SER A 373 29.39 -13.63 -20.84
CA SER A 373 29.19 -14.75 -19.90
C SER A 373 27.88 -15.49 -20.17
N LEU A 374 26.80 -14.76 -20.50
CA LEU A 374 25.52 -15.36 -20.92
C LEU A 374 25.71 -16.22 -22.17
N CYS A 375 26.37 -15.69 -23.20
CA CYS A 375 26.63 -16.45 -24.42
C CYS A 375 27.46 -17.70 -24.15
N GLU A 376 28.48 -17.63 -23.29
CA GLU A 376 29.31 -18.78 -22.92
C GLU A 376 28.51 -19.85 -22.18
N VAL A 377 27.63 -19.46 -21.26
CA VAL A 377 26.77 -20.41 -20.52
C VAL A 377 25.76 -21.08 -21.45
N MET A 378 25.19 -20.33 -22.40
CA MET A 378 24.10 -20.80 -23.26
C MET A 378 24.56 -21.35 -24.63
N GLY A 379 25.84 -21.23 -24.98
CA GLY A 379 26.36 -21.64 -26.29
C GLY A 379 25.85 -20.76 -27.44
N LEU A 380 25.65 -19.46 -27.20
CA LEU A 380 25.19 -18.49 -28.18
C LEU A 380 26.37 -17.88 -28.95
N ASP A 381 27.16 -18.73 -29.63
CA ASP A 381 28.41 -18.33 -30.31
C ASP A 381 28.15 -17.42 -31.52
N ASP A 382 27.06 -17.66 -32.25
CA ASP A 382 26.66 -16.85 -33.39
C ASP A 382 26.26 -15.44 -32.92
N GLU A 383 25.48 -15.32 -31.84
CA GLU A 383 25.13 -14.03 -31.26
C GLU A 383 26.34 -13.33 -30.64
N LYS A 384 27.24 -14.05 -29.98
CA LYS A 384 28.45 -13.51 -29.37
C LYS A 384 29.38 -12.88 -30.41
N SER A 385 29.45 -13.46 -31.61
CA SER A 385 30.35 -13.02 -32.67
C SER A 385 29.75 -11.95 -33.59
N ASP A 386 28.43 -11.71 -33.52
CA ASP A 386 27.74 -10.68 -34.30
C ASP A 386 28.12 -9.26 -33.83
N PRO A 387 28.78 -8.44 -34.68
CA PRO A 387 29.11 -7.06 -34.34
C PRO A 387 27.90 -6.19 -33.97
N ALA A 388 26.70 -6.50 -34.47
CA ALA A 388 25.47 -5.79 -34.14
C ALA A 388 25.02 -6.00 -32.68
N LEU A 389 25.52 -7.03 -32.00
CA LEU A 389 25.20 -7.35 -30.60
C LEU A 389 26.35 -7.02 -29.63
N ALA A 390 27.44 -6.43 -30.13
CA ALA A 390 28.62 -6.15 -29.32
C ALA A 390 28.36 -5.13 -28.20
N THR A 391 27.38 -4.24 -28.37
CA THR A 391 27.04 -3.17 -27.41
C THR A 391 25.63 -3.35 -26.84
N VAL A 392 25.38 -2.79 -25.66
CA VAL A 392 24.03 -2.78 -25.04
C VAL A 392 22.98 -2.20 -25.99
N ASP A 393 23.28 -1.08 -26.68
CA ASP A 393 22.34 -0.45 -27.61
C ASP A 393 22.04 -1.33 -28.82
N GLY A 394 23.06 -2.00 -29.37
CA GLY A 394 22.89 -2.97 -30.45
C GLY A 394 22.00 -4.14 -30.02
N ARG A 395 22.25 -4.69 -28.82
CA ARG A 395 21.41 -5.74 -28.24
C ARG A 395 19.97 -5.28 -28.01
N ARG A 396 19.76 -4.03 -27.59
CA ARG A 396 18.41 -3.46 -27.41
C ARG A 396 17.65 -3.37 -28.73
N GLN A 397 18.32 -2.94 -29.81
CA GLN A 397 17.73 -2.88 -31.15
C GLN A 397 17.37 -4.27 -31.71
N HIS A 398 18.04 -5.31 -31.24
CA HIS A 398 17.85 -6.70 -31.66
C HIS A 398 17.24 -7.58 -30.56
N GLN A 399 16.55 -6.98 -29.57
CA GLN A 399 16.15 -7.71 -28.37
C GLN A 399 15.13 -8.82 -28.67
N ASP A 400 14.23 -8.67 -29.64
CA ASP A 400 13.31 -9.74 -30.03
C ASP A 400 14.06 -11.00 -30.50
N ARG A 401 15.18 -10.83 -31.22
CA ARG A 401 16.04 -11.91 -31.68
C ARG A 401 16.72 -12.61 -30.50
N LEU A 402 17.21 -11.83 -29.54
CA LEU A 402 17.84 -12.33 -28.33
C LEU A 402 16.85 -13.07 -27.44
N ASP A 403 15.66 -12.49 -27.24
CA ASP A 403 14.63 -13.05 -26.40
C ASP A 403 14.16 -14.43 -26.96
N ALA A 404 14.10 -14.58 -28.29
CA ALA A 404 13.81 -15.85 -28.94
C ALA A 404 14.91 -16.90 -28.69
N ALA A 405 16.17 -16.57 -28.96
CA ALA A 405 17.30 -17.49 -28.77
C ALA A 405 17.46 -17.94 -27.30
N ILE A 406 17.32 -16.99 -26.37
CA ILE A 406 17.38 -17.27 -24.93
C ILE A 406 16.16 -18.08 -24.48
N GLY A 407 14.97 -17.75 -24.99
CA GLY A 407 13.74 -18.49 -24.71
C GLY A 407 13.83 -19.96 -25.12
N ASP A 408 14.32 -20.24 -26.33
CA ASP A 408 14.50 -21.61 -26.83
C ASP A 408 15.49 -22.40 -25.97
N TYR A 409 16.58 -21.76 -25.54
CA TYR A 409 17.54 -22.38 -24.62
C TYR A 409 16.89 -22.68 -23.26
N VAL A 410 16.28 -21.68 -22.61
CA VAL A 410 15.68 -21.83 -21.28
C VAL A 410 14.58 -22.89 -21.27
N ALA A 411 13.77 -22.99 -22.33
CA ALA A 411 12.66 -23.93 -22.43
C ALA A 411 13.08 -25.42 -22.40
N THR A 412 14.36 -25.72 -22.66
CA THR A 412 14.89 -27.08 -22.75
C THR A 412 15.86 -27.46 -21.63
N HIS A 413 16.12 -26.55 -20.68
CA HIS A 413 17.07 -26.74 -19.60
C HIS A 413 16.40 -26.64 -18.22
N ASP A 414 16.96 -27.33 -17.22
CA ASP A 414 16.51 -27.19 -15.85
C ASP A 414 16.73 -25.74 -15.37
N ALA A 415 15.65 -25.09 -14.92
CA ALA A 415 15.68 -23.67 -14.59
C ALA A 415 16.53 -23.37 -13.34
N GLU A 416 16.54 -24.26 -12.35
CA GLU A 416 17.29 -24.03 -11.11
C GLU A 416 18.80 -24.18 -11.36
N GLU A 417 19.19 -25.23 -12.09
CA GLU A 417 20.56 -25.47 -12.53
C GLU A 417 21.05 -24.31 -13.41
N LEU A 418 20.23 -23.87 -14.37
CA LEU A 418 20.57 -22.76 -15.24
C LEU A 418 20.79 -21.46 -14.46
N VAL A 419 19.89 -21.11 -13.52
CA VAL A 419 20.06 -19.93 -12.67
C VAL A 419 21.34 -20.02 -11.85
N SER A 420 21.67 -21.20 -11.29
CA SER A 420 22.93 -21.41 -10.57
C SER A 420 24.16 -21.20 -11.45
N ARG A 421 24.15 -21.74 -12.68
CA ARG A 421 25.24 -21.59 -13.67
C ARG A 421 25.42 -20.13 -14.08
N LEU A 422 24.33 -19.43 -14.41
CA LEU A 422 24.35 -18.02 -14.78
C LEU A 422 24.91 -17.14 -13.65
N ARG A 423 24.43 -17.33 -12.42
CA ARG A 423 24.94 -16.58 -11.25
C ARG A 423 26.41 -16.86 -10.97
N SER A 424 26.84 -18.11 -11.14
CA SER A 424 28.26 -18.49 -10.98
C SER A 424 29.16 -17.84 -12.03
N ALA A 425 28.62 -17.55 -13.22
CA ALA A 425 29.29 -16.80 -14.28
C ALA A 425 29.12 -15.28 -14.15
N GLY A 426 28.50 -14.78 -13.06
CA GLY A 426 28.29 -13.35 -12.84
C GLY A 426 27.12 -12.74 -13.60
N VAL A 427 26.28 -13.54 -14.28
CA VAL A 427 25.08 -13.05 -14.95
C VAL A 427 23.93 -12.92 -13.94
N PRO A 428 23.31 -11.73 -13.78
CA PRO A 428 22.11 -11.57 -12.97
C PRO A 428 20.96 -12.45 -13.49
N ALA A 429 20.63 -13.48 -12.72
CA ALA A 429 19.54 -14.40 -13.03
C ALA A 429 18.83 -14.88 -11.76
N ALA A 430 17.53 -15.12 -11.84
CA ALA A 430 16.72 -15.63 -10.74
C ALA A 430 15.52 -16.45 -11.26
N LEU A 431 14.99 -17.34 -10.42
CA LEU A 431 13.67 -17.91 -10.65
C LEU A 431 12.61 -16.89 -10.26
N SER A 432 11.55 -16.77 -11.07
CA SER A 432 10.36 -16.04 -10.67
C SER A 432 9.68 -16.78 -9.53
N ALA A 433 9.50 -16.10 -8.40
CA ALA A 433 8.96 -16.70 -7.19
C ALA A 433 7.44 -16.92 -7.29
N ASP A 434 6.99 -18.16 -7.09
CA ASP A 434 5.58 -18.47 -6.93
C ASP A 434 5.09 -18.03 -5.53
N HIS A 435 4.22 -17.03 -5.50
CA HIS A 435 3.64 -16.51 -4.26
C HIS A 435 2.92 -17.58 -3.41
N ARG A 436 2.36 -18.62 -4.04
CA ARG A 436 1.71 -19.75 -3.32
C ARG A 436 2.71 -20.50 -2.44
N ARG A 437 4.01 -20.35 -2.73
CA ARG A 437 5.12 -21.00 -2.04
C ARG A 437 5.96 -20.02 -1.22
N ALA A 438 5.55 -18.76 -1.10
CA ALA A 438 6.33 -17.72 -0.42
C ALA A 438 6.69 -18.09 1.05
N SER A 439 5.77 -18.75 1.76
CA SER A 439 5.99 -19.23 3.14
C SER A 439 7.03 -20.36 3.25
N PHE A 440 7.32 -21.05 2.14
CA PHE A 440 8.33 -22.10 2.06
C PHE A 440 9.66 -21.61 1.48
N HIS A 441 9.74 -20.34 1.06
CA HIS A 441 10.95 -19.79 0.46
C HIS A 441 12.07 -19.69 1.52
N GLU A 442 13.24 -20.27 1.25
CA GLU A 442 14.33 -20.38 2.23
C GLU A 442 14.73 -19.03 2.83
N GLN A 443 14.84 -17.98 2.00
CA GLN A 443 15.18 -16.65 2.49
C GLN A 443 14.06 -16.03 3.36
N MET A 444 12.79 -16.35 3.10
CA MET A 444 11.68 -15.84 3.90
C MET A 444 11.64 -16.54 5.26
N ILE A 445 11.89 -17.85 5.29
CA ILE A 445 12.07 -18.64 6.51
C ILE A 445 13.27 -18.13 7.32
N PHE A 446 14.43 -18.00 6.68
CA PHE A 446 15.67 -17.52 7.32
C PHE A 446 15.51 -16.15 7.97
N ARG A 447 14.67 -15.28 7.36
CA ARG A 447 14.40 -13.94 7.87
C ARG A 447 13.26 -13.87 8.88
N ASN A 448 12.60 -14.99 9.20
CA ASN A 448 11.34 -15.02 9.95
C ASN A 448 10.31 -14.03 9.40
N PHE A 449 10.19 -13.95 8.07
CA PHE A 449 9.26 -13.02 7.42
C PHE A 449 7.79 -13.35 7.76
N PHE A 450 7.52 -14.63 8.00
CA PHE A 450 6.24 -15.10 8.53
C PHE A 450 6.44 -15.61 9.95
N GLU A 451 5.66 -15.09 10.89
CA GLU A 451 5.53 -15.64 12.24
C GLU A 451 4.21 -16.43 12.31
N THR A 452 4.19 -17.50 13.12
CA THR A 452 2.96 -18.26 13.35
C THR A 452 2.28 -17.74 14.61
N ILE A 453 0.98 -17.44 14.50
CA ILE A 453 0.15 -17.01 15.63
C ILE A 453 -1.14 -17.82 15.68
N ASP A 454 -1.61 -18.12 16.90
CA ASP A 454 -2.86 -18.85 17.13
C ASP A 454 -4.02 -17.88 17.28
N HIS A 455 -5.07 -18.05 16.48
CA HIS A 455 -6.28 -17.23 16.54
C HIS A 455 -7.47 -18.09 16.99
N PRO A 456 -8.34 -17.60 17.88
CA PRO A 456 -9.38 -18.40 18.54
C PRO A 456 -10.36 -19.11 17.59
N VAL A 457 -10.55 -18.58 16.38
CA VAL A 457 -11.48 -19.16 15.38
C VAL A 457 -10.78 -19.93 14.26
N VAL A 458 -9.59 -19.49 13.83
CA VAL A 458 -8.93 -20.05 12.63
C VAL A 458 -7.74 -20.95 12.97
N GLY A 459 -7.31 -20.97 14.23
CA GLY A 459 -6.15 -21.70 14.72
C GLY A 459 -4.81 -21.08 14.28
N ALA A 460 -3.74 -21.87 14.41
CA ALA A 460 -2.39 -21.48 14.05
C ALA A 460 -2.24 -21.27 12.53
N HIS A 461 -1.77 -20.10 12.13
CA HIS A 461 -1.52 -19.76 10.73
C HIS A 461 -0.29 -18.85 10.56
N PRO A 462 0.40 -18.91 9.41
CA PRO A 462 1.51 -18.01 9.11
C PRO A 462 0.99 -16.61 8.74
N THR A 463 1.56 -15.59 9.36
CA THR A 463 1.18 -14.19 9.15
C THR A 463 2.43 -13.36 8.86
N PRO A 464 2.43 -12.53 7.80
CA PRO A 464 3.59 -11.70 7.46
C PRO A 464 3.88 -10.69 8.57
N THR A 465 5.17 -10.44 8.82
CA THR A 465 5.64 -9.51 9.85
C THR A 465 6.13 -8.19 9.25
N MET A 466 6.65 -7.29 10.10
CA MET A 466 7.31 -6.07 9.63
C MET A 466 8.51 -6.42 8.73
N PRO A 467 8.70 -5.75 7.57
CA PRO A 467 9.77 -6.04 6.63
C PRO A 467 11.14 -5.49 7.06
N PHE A 468 11.34 -5.27 8.36
CA PHE A 468 12.60 -4.83 8.96
C PHE A 468 12.85 -5.51 10.31
N ARG A 469 14.10 -5.47 10.75
CA ARG A 469 14.50 -5.94 12.09
C ARG A 469 14.75 -4.74 12.98
N TYR A 470 14.35 -4.86 14.24
CA TYR A 470 14.62 -3.84 15.24
C TYR A 470 15.43 -4.46 16.38
N SER A 471 16.54 -3.81 16.75
CA SER A 471 17.38 -4.29 17.84
C SER A 471 16.58 -4.30 19.14
N GLY A 472 16.33 -5.49 19.69
CA GLY A 472 15.50 -5.68 20.89
C GLY A 472 14.12 -6.27 20.62
N VAL A 473 13.71 -6.41 19.36
CA VAL A 473 12.46 -7.10 18.99
C VAL A 473 12.78 -8.50 18.45
N SER A 474 12.37 -9.51 19.20
CA SER A 474 12.54 -10.93 18.83
C SER A 474 11.34 -11.51 18.09
N ARG A 475 10.14 -10.96 18.31
CA ARG A 475 8.90 -11.27 17.60
C ARG A 475 8.03 -10.04 17.41
N TRP A 476 7.42 -9.92 16.25
CA TRP A 476 6.49 -8.84 15.92
C TRP A 476 5.05 -9.16 16.30
N LEU A 477 4.64 -10.42 16.18
CA LEU A 477 3.28 -10.86 16.48
C LEU A 477 3.20 -11.28 17.94
N ARG A 478 2.42 -10.52 18.71
CA ARG A 478 2.17 -10.74 20.15
C ARG A 478 0.76 -11.25 20.37
N GLU A 479 -0.20 -10.68 19.64
CA GLU A 479 -1.61 -11.04 19.72
C GLU A 479 -2.21 -11.21 18.32
N PRO A 480 -3.11 -12.19 18.13
CA PRO A 480 -3.79 -12.39 16.85
C PRO A 480 -4.71 -11.20 16.56
N ALA A 481 -5.26 -11.13 15.35
CA ALA A 481 -6.32 -10.17 15.08
C ALA A 481 -7.54 -10.41 16.00
N PRO A 482 -8.26 -9.36 16.43
CA PRO A 482 -9.37 -9.50 17.34
C PRO A 482 -10.61 -10.07 16.63
N THR A 483 -11.33 -10.98 17.30
CA THR A 483 -12.70 -11.31 16.86
C THR A 483 -13.60 -10.09 17.03
N ILE A 484 -14.71 -10.02 16.29
CA ILE A 484 -15.60 -8.86 16.36
C ILE A 484 -16.09 -8.62 17.81
N GLY A 485 -15.86 -7.41 18.31
CA GLY A 485 -16.26 -7.01 19.67
C GLY A 485 -15.53 -7.72 20.82
N GLN A 486 -14.42 -8.43 20.55
CA GLN A 486 -13.69 -9.23 21.56
C GLN A 486 -13.37 -8.43 22.84
N HIS A 487 -13.06 -7.14 22.69
CA HIS A 487 -12.57 -6.30 23.79
C HIS A 487 -13.62 -5.29 24.27
N ASN A 488 -14.92 -5.46 23.94
CA ASN A 488 -15.98 -4.52 24.34
C ASN A 488 -15.99 -4.28 25.86
N ARG A 489 -15.94 -5.34 26.67
CA ARG A 489 -15.94 -5.22 28.14
C ARG A 489 -14.64 -4.60 28.68
N GLU A 490 -13.49 -5.01 28.16
CA GLU A 490 -12.19 -4.49 28.59
C GLU A 490 -12.07 -2.98 28.31
N ILE A 491 -12.47 -2.54 27.13
CA ILE A 491 -12.31 -1.14 26.72
C ILE A 491 -13.44 -0.27 27.28
N LEU A 492 -14.70 -0.65 27.04
CA LEU A 492 -15.82 0.19 27.43
C LEU A 492 -16.10 0.09 28.94
N GLY A 493 -15.89 -1.08 29.54
CA GLY A 493 -16.03 -1.27 30.98
C GLY A 493 -14.80 -0.82 31.74
N ASP A 494 -13.67 -1.53 31.60
CA ASP A 494 -12.53 -1.34 32.49
C ASP A 494 -11.76 -0.04 32.20
N LEU A 495 -11.59 0.34 30.92
CA LEU A 495 -10.86 1.56 30.54
C LEU A 495 -11.72 2.83 30.60
N LEU A 496 -12.96 2.81 30.09
CA LEU A 496 -13.85 3.99 30.11
C LEU A 496 -14.66 4.12 31.40
N GLY A 497 -14.89 3.02 32.13
CA GLY A 497 -15.59 3.02 33.41
C GLY A 497 -17.10 2.76 33.31
N HIS A 498 -17.61 2.25 32.18
CA HIS A 498 -19.04 1.91 32.07
C HIS A 498 -19.39 0.67 32.87
N SER A 499 -20.54 0.71 33.53
CA SER A 499 -21.01 -0.42 34.33
C SER A 499 -21.52 -1.57 33.45
N ASP A 500 -21.57 -2.78 34.02
CA ASP A 500 -22.12 -3.95 33.32
C ASP A 500 -23.58 -3.73 32.88
N GLU A 501 -24.35 -2.96 33.65
CA GLU A 501 -25.71 -2.58 33.28
C GLU A 501 -25.73 -1.62 32.07
N GLU A 502 -24.82 -0.65 32.01
CA GLU A 502 -24.70 0.26 30.86
C GLU A 502 -24.27 -0.50 29.60
N LEU A 503 -23.30 -1.41 29.72
CA LEU A 503 -22.88 -2.27 28.61
C LEU A 503 -24.03 -3.18 28.12
N ALA A 504 -24.82 -3.74 29.03
CA ALA A 504 -25.99 -4.54 28.67
C ALA A 504 -27.05 -3.71 27.94
N VAL A 505 -27.25 -2.44 28.32
CA VAL A 505 -28.14 -1.52 27.60
C VAL A 505 -27.63 -1.26 26.19
N LEU A 506 -26.33 -0.96 26.03
CA LEU A 506 -25.72 -0.73 24.71
C LEU A 506 -25.81 -1.97 23.80
N GLU A 507 -25.62 -3.17 24.36
CA GLU A 507 -25.73 -4.43 23.62
C GLU A 507 -27.18 -4.69 23.19
N SER A 508 -28.14 -4.52 24.11
CA SER A 508 -29.57 -4.68 23.80
C SER A 508 -30.08 -3.70 22.74
N ALA A 509 -29.47 -2.51 22.68
CA ALA A 509 -29.75 -1.48 21.69
C ALA A 509 -29.03 -1.71 20.34
N GLY A 510 -28.19 -2.74 20.24
CA GLY A 510 -27.40 -3.08 19.06
C GLY A 510 -26.28 -2.08 18.77
N ILE A 511 -25.88 -1.26 19.75
CA ILE A 511 -24.76 -0.30 19.61
C ILE A 511 -23.43 -1.05 19.69
N ILE A 512 -23.34 -2.06 20.55
CA ILE A 512 -22.22 -2.98 20.67
C ILE A 512 -22.68 -4.42 20.45
N GLY A 513 -21.75 -5.33 20.19
CA GLY A 513 -22.01 -6.77 20.17
C GLY A 513 -20.81 -7.57 19.67
N THR A 514 -20.95 -8.89 19.69
CA THR A 514 -19.87 -9.85 19.34
C THR A 514 -20.19 -10.67 18.09
N ARG A 515 -21.21 -10.26 17.34
CA ARG A 515 -21.63 -10.93 16.09
C ARG A 515 -22.17 -9.91 15.09
N PRO A 516 -21.87 -10.04 13.78
CA PRO A 516 -22.48 -9.19 12.77
C PRO A 516 -24.00 -9.37 12.70
N GLN A 517 -24.72 -8.27 12.52
CA GLN A 517 -26.17 -8.29 12.33
C GLN A 517 -26.53 -8.82 10.93
N GLY A 518 -27.54 -9.67 10.86
CA GLY A 518 -28.05 -10.21 9.60
C GLY A 518 -27.26 -11.39 9.02
N VAL A 519 -26.40 -12.02 9.84
CA VAL A 519 -25.62 -13.22 9.48
C VAL A 519 -26.06 -14.46 10.25
#